data_AF-A0A7S2V545-F1
#
_entry.id   AF-A0A7S2V545-F1
#
_cell.length_a   1.000
_cell.length_b   1.000
_cell.length_c   1.000
_cell.angle_alpha   90.00
_cell.angle_beta   90.00
_cell.angle_gamma   90.00
#
_symmetry.space_group_name_H-M   'P 1'
#
loop_
_entity.id
_entity.type
_entity.pdbx_description
1 polymer ?
#
loop_
_entity_poly.entity_id
_entity_poly.type
_entity_poly.pdbx_seq_one_letter_code
_entity_poly.pdbx_strand_id
1 'polypeptide(L)'
;MENIQMPTKKGEELDDVLNNPEVWEEAKKEAAMPQGKDAVRMGFTGFRKAAMDPSEMQATLALANDPEAMQQAQAMMRDPEFQKEMKQITENPQFVSALENARKALDKMMKDPDQVKEMQELMSDPARAQELQAKYMELLGGEDALPKDESVQSESGSDKKLPAENSEQAENSSEGESAPIADIEGAKKKKTRRGGKKHKKKSGAQQSEEQATEAS
;
A
#
# COMPACT_ATOMS: atom_id res chain seq x y z
N MET A 1 -6.75 21.46 43.35
CA MET A 1 -7.37 20.26 42.74
C MET A 1 -8.68 20.73 42.15
N GLU A 2 -8.63 21.21 40.91
CA GLU A 2 -9.81 21.70 40.19
C GLU A 2 -10.50 20.52 39.50
N ASN A 3 -11.77 20.34 39.84
CA ASN A 3 -12.61 19.27 39.37
C ASN A 3 -13.17 19.67 38.00
N ILE A 4 -12.59 19.15 36.91
CA ILE A 4 -13.05 19.42 35.55
C ILE A 4 -14.32 18.59 35.31
N GLN A 5 -15.47 19.22 35.50
CA GLN A 5 -16.79 18.67 35.20
C GLN A 5 -16.96 18.63 33.67
N MET A 6 -16.76 17.45 33.06
CA MET A 6 -17.05 17.28 31.64
C MET A 6 -18.57 17.40 31.37
N PRO A 7 -19.00 18.18 30.35
CA PRO A 7 -20.40 18.27 29.97
C PRO A 7 -20.85 16.95 29.35
N THR A 8 -21.60 16.17 30.12
CA THR A 8 -22.34 15.01 29.63
C THR A 8 -23.55 15.50 28.85
N LYS A 9 -23.37 15.83 27.56
CA LYS A 9 -24.49 15.94 26.61
C LYS A 9 -25.07 14.54 26.40
N LYS A 10 -26.01 14.18 27.27
CA LYS A 10 -26.81 12.94 27.23
C LYS A 10 -27.72 12.97 25.99
N GLY A 11 -27.38 12.17 24.98
CA GLY A 11 -28.27 11.14 24.44
C GLY A 11 -29.56 11.52 23.70
N GLU A 12 -29.83 12.77 23.34
CA GLU A 12 -31.13 13.16 22.74
C GLU A 12 -31.10 13.65 21.27
N GLU A 13 -29.99 13.53 20.54
CA GLU A 13 -29.92 13.99 19.13
C GLU A 13 -29.51 12.91 18.09
N LEU A 14 -29.39 11.64 18.47
CA LEU A 14 -29.03 10.59 17.49
C LEU A 14 -30.20 10.20 16.57
N ASP A 15 -31.45 10.38 16.99
CA ASP A 15 -32.63 10.07 16.18
C ASP A 15 -32.92 11.15 15.10
N ASP A 16 -32.54 12.41 15.33
CA ASP A 16 -32.73 13.49 14.36
C ASP A 16 -31.72 13.45 13.20
N VAL A 17 -30.51 12.90 13.45
CA VAL A 17 -29.47 12.74 12.43
C VAL A 17 -29.87 11.70 11.37
N LEU A 18 -30.66 10.68 11.73
CA LEU A 18 -31.08 9.63 10.81
C LEU A 18 -32.18 10.10 9.84
N ASN A 19 -32.99 11.10 10.21
CA ASN A 19 -34.13 11.57 9.41
C ASN A 19 -33.89 12.87 8.63
N ASN A 20 -32.71 13.50 8.77
CA ASN A 20 -32.40 14.72 8.03
C ASN A 20 -31.60 14.44 6.74
N PRO A 21 -32.21 14.51 5.54
CA PRO A 21 -31.54 14.22 4.27
C PRO A 21 -30.39 15.19 3.94
N GLU A 22 -30.36 16.40 4.54
CA GLU A 22 -29.24 17.34 4.35
C GLU A 22 -27.94 16.84 4.99
N VAL A 23 -28.03 16.14 6.13
CA VAL A 23 -26.83 15.59 6.81
C VAL A 23 -26.21 14.47 5.98
N TRP A 24 -27.02 13.71 5.23
CA TRP A 24 -26.53 12.69 4.30
C TRP A 24 -25.88 13.26 3.04
N GLU A 25 -26.33 14.43 2.57
CA GLU A 25 -25.68 15.15 1.45
C GLU A 25 -24.33 15.72 1.87
N GLU A 26 -24.25 16.32 3.07
CA GLU A 26 -22.99 16.86 3.60
C GLU A 26 -22.01 15.73 3.96
N ALA A 27 -22.48 14.62 4.54
CA ALA A 27 -21.68 13.43 4.77
C ALA A 27 -21.19 12.78 3.46
N LYS A 28 -21.97 12.80 2.36
CA LYS A 28 -21.49 12.36 1.04
C LYS A 28 -20.43 13.27 0.45
N LYS A 29 -20.50 14.58 0.77
CA LYS A 29 -19.55 15.58 0.31
C LYS A 29 -18.23 15.52 1.09
N GLU A 30 -18.29 15.16 2.37
CA GLU A 30 -17.12 14.96 3.23
C GLU A 30 -16.53 13.53 3.11
N ALA A 31 -17.36 12.53 2.80
CA ALA A 31 -16.93 11.18 2.42
C ALA A 31 -16.50 11.07 0.95
N ALA A 32 -16.18 12.20 0.29
CA ALA A 32 -15.45 12.19 -0.96
C ALA A 32 -14.07 11.58 -0.68
N MET A 33 -14.00 10.25 -0.78
CA MET A 33 -12.79 9.47 -0.60
C MET A 33 -11.70 10.13 -1.45
N PRO A 34 -10.47 10.26 -0.94
CA PRO A 34 -9.37 10.81 -1.70
C PRO A 34 -9.31 10.08 -3.05
N GLN A 35 -9.35 10.83 -4.15
CA GLN A 35 -9.29 10.26 -5.50
C GLN A 35 -7.86 10.30 -6.02
N GLY A 36 -7.55 9.38 -6.95
CA GLY A 36 -6.22 9.27 -7.56
C GLY A 36 -5.10 9.02 -6.55
N LYS A 37 -4.03 9.83 -6.64
CA LYS A 37 -2.73 9.58 -5.98
C LYS A 37 -2.85 9.45 -4.48
N ASP A 38 -3.74 10.23 -3.88
CA ASP A 38 -3.95 10.22 -2.44
C ASP A 38 -4.69 8.95 -2.01
N ALA A 39 -5.60 8.43 -2.83
CA ALA A 39 -6.25 7.12 -2.64
C ALA A 39 -5.21 6.00 -2.65
N VAL A 40 -4.33 5.99 -3.64
CA VAL A 40 -3.29 4.95 -3.79
C VAL A 40 -2.29 5.03 -2.65
N ARG A 41 -1.88 6.25 -2.24
CA ARG A 41 -0.95 6.45 -1.12
C ARG A 41 -1.58 6.03 0.21
N MET A 42 -2.84 6.39 0.44
CA MET A 42 -3.59 5.98 1.63
C MET A 42 -3.78 4.46 1.65
N GLY A 43 -4.13 3.86 0.51
CA GLY A 43 -4.26 2.41 0.36
C GLY A 43 -2.95 1.68 0.66
N PHE A 44 -1.81 2.18 0.16
CA PHE A 44 -0.50 1.56 0.43
C PHE A 44 -0.06 1.74 1.90
N THR A 45 -0.37 2.89 2.49
CA THR A 45 -0.08 3.17 3.90
C THR A 45 -0.93 2.30 4.82
N GLY A 46 -2.24 2.20 4.52
CA GLY A 46 -3.18 1.31 5.20
C GLY A 46 -2.77 -0.15 5.05
N PHE A 47 -2.37 -0.58 3.85
CA PHE A 47 -1.85 -1.92 3.61
C PHE A 47 -0.57 -2.20 4.42
N ARG A 48 0.38 -1.25 4.46
CA ARG A 48 1.60 -1.41 5.24
C ARG A 48 1.30 -1.51 6.73
N LYS A 49 0.35 -0.71 7.22
CA LYS A 49 -0.12 -0.78 8.60
C LYS A 49 -0.80 -2.11 8.88
N ALA A 50 -1.72 -2.56 8.02
CA ALA A 50 -2.37 -3.86 8.13
C ALA A 50 -1.38 -5.02 8.04
N ALA A 51 -0.29 -4.89 7.27
CA ALA A 51 0.76 -5.91 7.22
C ALA A 51 1.58 -5.99 8.52
N MET A 52 1.59 -4.92 9.33
CA MET A 52 2.21 -4.88 10.65
C MET A 52 1.22 -5.29 11.75
N ASP A 53 -0.05 -4.94 11.57
CA ASP A 53 -1.14 -5.19 12.51
C ASP A 53 -1.99 -6.39 12.06
N PRO A 54 -1.85 -7.56 12.68
CA PRO A 54 -2.51 -8.77 12.25
C PRO A 54 -4.03 -8.78 12.44
N SER A 55 -4.52 -8.03 13.43
CA SER A 55 -5.96 -7.82 13.60
C SER A 55 -6.53 -7.05 12.40
N GLU A 56 -5.79 -6.06 11.90
CA GLU A 56 -6.14 -5.32 10.69
C GLU A 56 -5.97 -6.21 9.45
N MET A 57 -4.94 -7.05 9.39
CA MET A 57 -4.79 -8.03 8.30
C MET A 57 -5.98 -9.00 8.24
N GLN A 58 -6.46 -9.50 9.38
CA GLN A 58 -7.66 -10.34 9.44
C GLN A 58 -8.90 -9.58 8.99
N ALA A 59 -9.08 -8.33 9.42
CA ALA A 59 -10.18 -7.49 8.94
C ALA A 59 -10.10 -7.25 7.43
N THR A 60 -8.90 -7.02 6.90
CA THR A 60 -8.66 -6.82 5.46
C THR A 60 -8.92 -8.11 4.67
N LEU A 61 -8.55 -9.27 5.22
CA LEU A 61 -8.85 -10.58 4.62
C LEU A 61 -10.35 -10.91 4.68
N ALA A 62 -11.03 -10.54 5.76
CA ALA A 62 -12.48 -10.68 5.85
C ALA A 62 -13.16 -9.80 4.79
N LEU A 63 -12.70 -8.56 4.62
CA LEU A 63 -13.14 -7.66 3.56
C LEU A 63 -12.83 -8.23 2.16
N ALA A 64 -11.67 -8.85 1.96
CA ALA A 64 -11.29 -9.45 0.68
C ALA A 64 -12.14 -10.68 0.33
N ASN A 65 -12.70 -11.37 1.32
CA ASN A 65 -13.65 -12.47 1.13
C ASN A 65 -15.10 -11.98 0.97
N ASP A 66 -15.37 -10.70 1.23
CA ASP A 66 -16.69 -10.11 1.05
C ASP A 66 -16.94 -9.85 -0.45
N PRO A 67 -17.98 -10.47 -1.05
CA PRO A 67 -18.29 -10.27 -2.46
C PRO A 67 -18.68 -8.83 -2.80
N GLU A 68 -19.27 -8.07 -1.87
CA GLU A 68 -19.63 -6.66 -2.11
C GLU A 68 -18.38 -5.78 -2.14
N ALA A 69 -17.47 -5.97 -1.18
CA ALA A 69 -16.20 -5.24 -1.16
C ALA A 69 -15.33 -5.58 -2.38
N MET A 70 -15.33 -6.83 -2.83
CA MET A 70 -14.66 -7.22 -4.08
C MET A 70 -15.26 -6.51 -5.31
N GLN A 71 -16.58 -6.36 -5.38
CA GLN A 71 -17.21 -5.62 -6.48
C GLN A 71 -16.83 -4.14 -6.46
N GLN A 72 -16.79 -3.52 -5.29
CA GLN A 72 -16.34 -2.15 -5.13
C GLN A 72 -14.86 -1.99 -5.51
N ALA A 73 -14.00 -2.89 -5.06
CA ALA A 73 -12.59 -2.91 -5.43
C ALA A 73 -12.40 -3.09 -6.94
N GLN A 74 -13.21 -3.94 -7.59
CA GLN A 74 -13.22 -4.08 -9.05
C GLN A 74 -13.69 -2.80 -9.76
N ALA A 75 -14.67 -2.10 -9.20
CA ALA A 75 -15.13 -0.82 -9.73
C ALA A 75 -14.00 0.22 -9.68
N MET A 76 -13.28 0.32 -8.56
CA MET A 76 -12.10 1.17 -8.44
C MET A 76 -10.98 0.77 -9.39
N MET A 77 -10.71 -0.53 -9.58
CA MET A 77 -9.71 -0.99 -10.55
C MET A 77 -10.08 -0.68 -12.01
N ARG A 78 -11.37 -0.57 -12.32
CA ARG A 78 -11.86 -0.16 -13.64
C ARG A 78 -11.78 1.34 -13.86
N ASP A 79 -11.57 2.13 -12.80
CA ASP A 79 -11.45 3.56 -12.90
C ASP A 79 -10.21 3.94 -13.75
N PRO A 80 -10.37 4.81 -14.77
CA PRO A 80 -9.27 5.20 -15.65
C PRO A 80 -8.15 5.97 -14.94
N GLU A 81 -8.46 6.74 -13.89
CA GLU A 81 -7.44 7.46 -13.11
C GLU A 81 -6.60 6.49 -12.29
N PHE A 82 -7.27 5.53 -11.62
CA PHE A 82 -6.59 4.46 -10.91
C PHE A 82 -5.68 3.65 -11.85
N GLN A 83 -6.17 3.27 -13.04
CA GLN A 83 -5.36 2.56 -14.02
C GLN A 83 -4.14 3.36 -14.49
N LYS A 84 -4.28 4.69 -14.65
CA LYS A 84 -3.17 5.56 -15.05
C LYS A 84 -2.08 5.58 -13.99
N GLU A 85 -2.45 5.68 -12.72
CA GLU A 85 -1.50 5.67 -11.61
C GLU A 85 -0.87 4.31 -11.40
N MET A 86 -1.68 3.25 -11.46
CA MET A 86 -1.18 1.88 -11.38
C MET A 86 -0.18 1.62 -12.50
N LYS A 87 -0.44 2.11 -13.73
CA LYS A 87 0.52 2.05 -14.84
C LYS A 87 1.83 2.74 -14.50
N GLN A 88 1.79 3.97 -13.97
CA GLN A 88 3.01 4.71 -13.58
C GLN A 88 3.83 3.95 -12.53
N ILE A 89 3.17 3.31 -11.57
CA ILE A 89 3.84 2.47 -10.56
C ILE A 89 4.45 1.23 -11.21
N THR A 90 3.69 0.54 -12.07
CA THR A 90 4.16 -0.68 -12.75
C THR A 90 5.21 -0.43 -13.82
N GLU A 91 5.30 0.79 -14.35
CA GLU A 91 6.36 1.19 -15.30
C GLU A 91 7.66 1.53 -14.59
N ASN A 92 7.64 1.74 -13.27
CA ASN A 92 8.85 2.03 -12.51
C ASN A 92 9.77 0.79 -12.49
N PRO A 93 11.00 0.86 -13.04
CA PRO A 93 11.89 -0.30 -13.16
C PRO A 93 12.30 -0.89 -11.80
N GLN A 94 12.34 -0.07 -10.74
CA GLN A 94 12.59 -0.58 -9.38
C GLN A 94 11.44 -1.48 -8.92
N PHE A 95 10.20 -1.05 -9.18
CA PHE A 95 9.02 -1.84 -8.85
C PHE A 95 8.93 -3.12 -9.68
N VAL A 96 9.19 -3.04 -11.00
CA VAL A 96 9.22 -4.22 -11.89
C VAL A 96 10.26 -5.23 -11.42
N SER A 97 11.47 -4.78 -11.10
CA SER A 97 12.55 -5.64 -10.59
C SER A 97 12.16 -6.29 -9.27
N ALA A 98 11.59 -5.52 -8.33
CA ALA A 98 11.10 -6.05 -7.06
C ALA A 98 10.01 -7.11 -7.27
N LEU A 99 9.05 -6.86 -8.16
CA LEU A 99 7.97 -7.79 -8.49
C LEU A 99 8.51 -9.07 -9.15
N GLU A 100 9.48 -8.94 -10.06
CA GLU A 100 10.10 -10.09 -10.72
C GLU A 100 10.89 -10.94 -9.72
N ASN A 101 11.63 -10.32 -8.80
CA ASN A 101 12.35 -11.02 -7.74
C ASN A 101 11.38 -11.72 -6.78
N ALA A 102 10.30 -11.04 -6.37
CA ALA A 102 9.26 -11.64 -5.55
C ALA A 102 8.61 -12.85 -6.25
N ARG A 103 8.31 -12.72 -7.54
CA ARG A 103 7.75 -13.82 -8.35
C ARG A 103 8.73 -14.99 -8.47
N LYS A 104 10.02 -14.74 -8.67
CA LYS A 104 11.05 -15.80 -8.71
C LYS A 104 11.20 -16.49 -7.36
N ALA A 105 11.18 -15.74 -6.26
CA ALA A 105 11.23 -16.31 -4.92
C ALA A 105 10.00 -17.20 -4.66
N LEU A 106 8.81 -16.72 -5.00
CA LEU A 106 7.57 -17.49 -4.89
C LEU A 106 7.59 -18.75 -5.78
N ASP A 107 8.04 -18.63 -7.03
CA ASP A 107 8.14 -19.74 -7.98
C ASP A 107 9.14 -20.81 -7.50
N LYS A 108 10.25 -20.39 -6.91
CA LYS A 108 11.22 -21.30 -6.28
C LYS A 108 10.58 -22.04 -5.10
N MET A 109 9.94 -21.30 -4.21
CA MET A 109 9.24 -21.86 -3.05
C MET A 109 8.13 -22.83 -3.45
N MET A 110 7.37 -22.54 -4.51
CA MET A 110 6.32 -23.42 -5.04
C MET A 110 6.85 -24.70 -5.70
N LYS A 111 8.08 -24.67 -6.22
CA LYS A 111 8.73 -25.85 -6.82
C LYS A 111 9.30 -26.80 -5.77
N ASP A 112 9.59 -26.31 -4.58
CA ASP A 112 10.09 -27.10 -3.46
C ASP A 112 8.89 -27.61 -2.63
N PRO A 113 8.43 -28.87 -2.81
CA PRO A 113 7.23 -29.39 -2.15
C PRO A 113 7.33 -29.36 -0.62
N ASP A 114 8.55 -29.46 -0.07
CA ASP A 114 8.79 -29.34 1.36
C ASP A 114 8.51 -27.92 1.87
N GLN A 115 8.90 -26.88 1.12
CA GLN A 115 8.60 -25.49 1.48
C GLN A 115 7.12 -25.16 1.31
N VAL A 116 6.47 -25.70 0.27
CA VAL A 116 5.02 -25.58 0.10
C VAL A 116 4.30 -26.23 1.27
N LYS A 117 4.73 -27.43 1.68
CA LYS A 117 4.13 -28.15 2.80
C LYS A 117 4.34 -27.41 4.12
N GLU A 118 5.54 -26.90 4.36
CA GLU A 118 5.83 -26.07 5.54
C GLU A 118 4.96 -24.81 5.56
N MET A 119 4.81 -24.13 4.43
CA MET A 119 3.94 -22.96 4.33
C MET A 119 2.47 -23.31 4.50
N GLN A 120 2.02 -24.41 3.91
CA GLN A 120 0.64 -24.88 4.03
C GLN A 120 0.32 -25.30 5.46
N GLU A 121 1.26 -25.96 6.14
CA GLU A 121 1.17 -26.31 7.56
C GLU A 121 1.17 -25.06 8.45
N LEU A 122 2.05 -24.09 8.15
CA LEU A 122 2.08 -22.79 8.83
C LEU A 122 0.77 -22.01 8.67
N MET A 123 0.15 -22.06 7.49
CA MET A 123 -1.14 -21.40 7.23
C MET A 123 -2.33 -22.17 7.79
N SER A 124 -2.24 -23.50 7.85
CA SER A 124 -3.31 -24.36 8.36
C SER A 124 -3.34 -24.43 9.89
N ASP A 125 -2.21 -24.16 10.55
CA ASP A 125 -2.11 -24.11 11.99
C ASP A 125 -2.27 -22.66 12.51
N PRO A 126 -3.47 -22.26 12.97
CA PRO A 126 -3.71 -20.90 13.46
C PRO A 126 -2.86 -20.56 14.68
N ALA A 127 -2.45 -21.55 15.49
CA ALA A 127 -1.61 -21.29 16.66
C ALA A 127 -0.19 -20.89 16.24
N ARG A 128 0.35 -21.56 15.22
CA ARG A 128 1.69 -21.27 14.68
C ARG A 128 1.71 -19.96 13.89
N ALA A 129 0.62 -19.66 13.17
CA ALA A 129 0.43 -18.35 12.55
C ALA A 129 0.41 -17.22 13.59
N GLN A 130 -0.28 -17.41 14.72
CA GLN A 130 -0.30 -16.46 15.85
C GLN A 130 1.08 -16.31 16.51
N GLU A 131 1.84 -17.40 16.66
CA GLU A 131 3.20 -17.36 17.21
C GLU A 131 4.16 -16.60 16.29
N LEU A 132 4.12 -16.89 15.00
CA LEU A 132 4.95 -16.20 14.01
C LEU A 132 4.64 -14.70 13.98
N GLN A 133 3.37 -14.36 14.07
CA GLN A 133 2.86 -13.01 14.19
C GLN A 133 3.34 -12.31 15.48
N ALA A 134 3.24 -12.97 16.63
CA ALA A 134 3.73 -12.43 17.91
C ALA A 134 5.25 -12.18 17.84
N LYS A 135 6.00 -13.10 17.22
CA LYS A 135 7.44 -12.96 17.00
C LYS A 135 7.79 -11.80 16.07
N TYR A 136 6.99 -11.55 15.03
CA TYR A 136 7.15 -10.37 14.18
C TYR A 136 6.87 -9.07 14.93
N MET A 137 5.86 -9.04 15.81
CA MET A 137 5.61 -7.90 16.70
C MET A 137 6.75 -7.68 17.70
N GLU A 138 7.31 -8.75 18.27
CA GLU A 138 8.46 -8.65 19.18
C GLU A 138 9.71 -8.13 18.46
N LEU A 139 9.95 -8.57 17.21
CA LEU A 139 11.10 -8.14 16.42
C LEU A 139 10.97 -6.69 15.92
N LEU A 140 9.76 -6.25 15.58
CA LEU A 140 9.48 -4.88 15.12
C LEU A 140 9.19 -3.91 16.26
N GLY A 141 8.76 -4.41 17.42
CA GLY A 141 8.32 -3.67 18.60
C GLY A 141 9.20 -3.84 19.82
N GLY A 142 10.37 -4.46 19.70
CA GLY A 142 11.39 -4.48 20.74
C GLY A 142 11.78 -3.06 21.15
N GLU A 143 11.51 -2.73 22.41
CA GLU A 143 11.50 -1.44 23.12
C GLU A 143 12.72 -0.51 22.99
N ASP A 144 13.73 -0.82 22.17
CA ASP A 144 14.96 -0.02 22.02
C ASP A 144 15.05 0.78 20.71
N ALA A 145 14.11 0.61 19.76
CA ALA A 145 14.15 1.32 18.47
C ALA A 145 13.32 2.62 18.43
N LEU A 146 12.57 2.94 19.48
CA LEU A 146 12.00 4.27 19.65
C LEU A 146 13.03 5.16 20.33
N PRO A 147 13.50 6.26 19.71
CA PRO A 147 14.23 7.28 20.46
C PRO A 147 13.30 7.69 21.60
N LYS A 148 13.79 7.53 22.83
CA LYS A 148 13.19 8.12 24.01
C LYS A 148 13.29 9.63 23.78
N ASP A 149 12.29 10.18 23.10
CA ASP A 149 12.14 11.60 22.89
C ASP A 149 11.99 12.21 24.28
N GLU A 150 13.08 12.86 24.64
CA GLU A 150 13.29 13.64 25.83
C GLU A 150 12.20 14.71 25.87
N SER A 151 11.10 14.39 26.55
CA SER A 151 10.26 15.34 27.28
C SER A 151 10.17 16.73 26.65
N VAL A 152 9.47 16.87 25.52
CA VAL A 152 8.93 18.18 25.14
C VAL A 152 7.78 18.47 26.10
N GLN A 153 8.11 19.15 27.19
CA GLN A 153 7.16 19.86 28.04
C GLN A 153 6.39 20.87 27.17
N SER A 154 5.22 20.46 26.66
CA SER A 154 4.22 21.40 26.18
C SER A 154 3.58 22.07 27.40
N GLU A 155 4.24 23.10 27.92
CA GLU A 155 3.61 24.08 28.79
C GLU A 155 2.51 24.79 28.00
N SER A 156 1.27 24.33 28.23
CA SER A 156 0.03 25.04 27.95
C SER A 156 -0.02 26.30 28.83
N GLY A 157 0.74 27.33 28.45
CA GLY A 157 0.63 28.68 28.96
C GLY A 157 -0.37 29.47 28.14
N SER A 158 -1.63 29.49 28.61
CA SER A 158 -2.54 30.59 28.32
C SER A 158 -1.95 31.90 28.88
N ASP A 159 -2.32 33.04 28.30
CA ASP A 159 -1.92 34.40 28.66
C ASP A 159 -0.55 34.91 28.18
N LYS A 160 -0.53 35.49 26.97
CA LYS A 160 -0.10 36.89 26.80
C LYS A 160 -0.35 37.43 25.39
N LYS A 161 -1.32 38.36 25.36
CA LYS A 161 -1.16 39.72 24.84
C LYS A 161 -0.60 39.87 23.42
N LEU A 162 -1.52 40.12 22.49
CA LEU A 162 -1.28 40.78 21.20
C LEU A 162 -0.45 42.07 21.39
N PRO A 163 0.62 42.28 20.60
CA PRO A 163 0.98 43.60 20.13
C PRO A 163 0.59 43.76 18.66
N ALA A 164 -0.11 44.86 18.41
CA ALA A 164 -0.43 45.38 17.10
C ALA A 164 0.83 45.91 16.38
N GLU A 165 0.71 45.97 15.05
CA GLU A 165 1.40 46.89 14.14
C GLU A 165 2.95 46.86 14.03
N ASN A 166 3.43 46.31 12.91
CA ASN A 166 4.35 46.97 11.95
C ASN A 166 4.50 46.01 10.75
N SER A 167 3.94 46.25 9.56
CA SER A 167 4.39 47.20 8.53
C SER A 167 5.90 47.43 8.55
N GLU A 168 6.64 46.68 7.74
CA GLU A 168 7.58 47.22 6.73
C GLU A 168 8.45 46.10 6.15
N GLN A 169 8.51 46.09 4.81
CA GLN A 169 9.68 45.78 3.99
C GLN A 169 10.57 44.60 4.38
N ALA A 170 10.52 43.55 3.57
CA ALA A 170 11.73 43.12 2.86
C ALA A 170 11.33 42.31 1.64
N GLU A 171 11.42 42.97 0.49
CA GLU A 171 11.65 42.32 -0.78
C GLU A 171 12.93 41.48 -0.63
N ASN A 172 12.83 40.17 -0.84
CA ASN A 172 14.02 39.38 -1.12
C ASN A 172 13.77 38.55 -2.36
N SER A 173 14.28 39.10 -3.46
CA SER A 173 14.59 38.40 -4.70
C SER A 173 15.23 37.06 -4.40
N SER A 174 14.56 36.01 -4.87
CA SER A 174 15.18 34.73 -5.16
C SER A 174 14.83 34.41 -6.59
N GLU A 175 15.52 35.12 -7.50
CA GLU A 175 15.77 34.69 -8.88
C GLU A 175 16.44 33.31 -8.83
N GLY A 176 15.61 32.27 -8.80
CA GLY A 176 16.00 30.90 -9.06
C GLY A 176 15.89 30.63 -10.54
N GLU A 177 16.94 31.04 -11.24
CA GLU A 177 17.38 30.62 -12.58
C GLU A 177 16.63 29.41 -13.14
N SER A 178 15.59 29.69 -13.92
CA SER A 178 14.94 28.71 -14.80
C SER A 178 15.94 28.31 -15.88
N ALA A 179 16.60 27.17 -15.67
CA ALA A 179 17.38 26.52 -16.71
C ALA A 179 16.47 26.20 -17.92
N PRO A 180 16.91 26.48 -19.16
CA PRO A 180 16.13 26.14 -20.34
C PRO A 180 16.00 24.62 -20.44
N ILE A 181 14.75 24.15 -20.44
CA ILE A 181 14.41 22.80 -20.84
C ILE A 181 14.84 22.66 -22.31
N ALA A 182 16.02 22.07 -22.50
CA ALA A 182 16.51 21.74 -23.82
C ALA A 182 15.55 20.72 -24.46
N ASP A 183 14.94 21.16 -25.54
CA ASP A 183 14.32 20.40 -26.61
C ASP A 183 15.04 19.05 -26.82
N ILE A 184 14.43 17.95 -26.35
CA ILE A 184 14.88 16.60 -26.72
C ILE A 184 14.19 16.24 -28.04
N GLU A 185 14.64 16.94 -29.07
CA GLU A 185 14.30 16.68 -30.46
C GLU A 185 14.82 15.30 -30.88
N GLY A 186 14.03 14.61 -31.72
CA GLY A 186 14.14 13.18 -31.97
C GLY A 186 15.50 12.67 -32.45
N ALA A 187 16.13 11.81 -31.64
CA ALA A 187 17.19 10.92 -32.10
C ALA A 187 16.61 9.64 -32.74
N LYS A 188 16.25 9.74 -34.02
CA LYS A 188 16.00 8.59 -34.91
C LYS A 188 17.27 7.73 -35.01
N LYS A 189 17.44 6.73 -34.13
CA LYS A 189 18.47 5.70 -34.28
C LYS A 189 18.09 4.73 -35.39
N LYS A 190 18.55 5.06 -36.59
CA LYS A 190 18.61 4.21 -37.79
C LYS A 190 19.57 3.05 -37.52
N LYS A 191 19.09 1.93 -36.93
CA LYS A 191 19.90 0.71 -36.79
C LYS A 191 19.85 -0.09 -38.08
N THR A 192 20.96 -0.02 -38.79
CA THR A 192 21.28 -0.71 -40.03
C THR A 192 21.36 -2.23 -39.86
N ARG A 193 20.99 -2.90 -40.95
CA ARG A 193 20.98 -4.33 -41.24
C ARG A 193 22.23 -5.10 -40.79
N ARG A 194 21.99 -6.31 -40.26
CA ARG A 194 22.77 -7.56 -40.46
C ARG A 194 21.89 -8.67 -39.85
N GLY A 195 21.22 -9.53 -40.61
CA GLY A 195 21.82 -10.50 -41.52
C GLY A 195 22.50 -11.59 -40.68
N GLY A 196 21.75 -12.61 -40.23
CA GLY A 196 22.30 -13.61 -39.31
C GLY A 196 21.42 -14.83 -39.06
N LYS A 197 21.50 -15.80 -39.98
CA LYS A 197 21.46 -17.25 -39.76
C LYS A 197 20.20 -17.90 -39.16
N LYS A 198 19.41 -18.47 -40.08
CA LYS A 198 18.60 -19.68 -39.89
C LYS A 198 19.43 -20.77 -39.18
N HIS A 199 19.02 -21.18 -37.98
CA HIS A 199 19.39 -22.48 -37.44
C HIS A 199 18.16 -23.40 -37.49
N LYS A 200 18.15 -24.23 -38.53
CA LYS A 200 17.36 -25.44 -38.69
C LYS A 200 18.17 -26.58 -38.08
N LYS A 201 17.77 -27.14 -36.94
CA LYS A 201 18.18 -28.46 -36.42
C LYS A 201 16.97 -29.04 -35.69
N LYS A 202 16.33 -30.06 -36.30
CA LYS A 202 16.46 -31.50 -35.97
C LYS A 202 15.76 -31.81 -34.64
N SER A 203 14.55 -32.37 -34.65
CA SER A 203 14.23 -33.80 -34.81
C SER A 203 14.82 -34.68 -33.69
N GLY A 204 13.93 -35.19 -32.86
CA GLY A 204 14.10 -36.25 -31.86
C GLY A 204 12.82 -36.23 -31.01
N ALA A 205 11.79 -37.09 -31.16
CA ALA A 205 11.75 -38.51 -31.55
C ALA A 205 12.61 -39.40 -30.64
N GLN A 206 12.16 -39.54 -29.39
CA GLN A 206 12.29 -40.70 -28.49
C GLN A 206 10.96 -40.67 -27.70
N GLN A 207 10.01 -41.60 -27.76
CA GLN A 207 10.00 -43.05 -27.96
C GLN A 207 10.81 -43.82 -26.93
N SER A 208 10.14 -44.15 -25.83
CA SER A 208 10.28 -45.31 -24.94
C SER A 208 9.18 -45.12 -23.88
N GLU A 209 8.05 -45.83 -23.89
CA GLU A 209 7.88 -47.27 -23.66
C GLU A 209 8.40 -47.68 -22.27
N GLU A 210 7.68 -48.61 -21.63
CA GLU A 210 8.00 -49.30 -20.36
C GLU A 210 7.59 -48.54 -19.05
N GLN A 211 6.80 -49.07 -18.10
CA GLN A 211 6.25 -50.42 -17.86
C GLN A 211 4.93 -50.36 -17.10
N ALA A 212 4.13 -51.40 -17.32
CA ALA A 212 3.05 -51.86 -16.46
C ALA A 212 3.58 -52.54 -15.17
N THR A 213 2.65 -53.02 -14.36
CA THR A 213 2.73 -53.72 -13.05
C THR A 213 2.76 -52.76 -11.84
N GLU A 214 1.99 -52.96 -10.77
CA GLU A 214 1.50 -54.21 -10.19
C GLU A 214 0.30 -53.96 -9.26
N ALA A 215 -0.58 -54.95 -9.18
CA ALA A 215 -1.67 -55.03 -8.23
C ALA A 215 -1.16 -55.51 -6.86
N SER A 216 -1.69 -54.91 -5.79
CA SER A 216 -2.14 -55.58 -4.55
C SER A 216 -2.87 -54.59 -3.67
#